data_AF-A0A1B7URR5-F1
#
_entry.id   AF-A0A1B7URR5-F1
#
_cell.length_a   1.000
_cell.length_b   1.000
_cell.length_c   1.000
_cell.angle_alpha   90.00
_cell.angle_beta   90.00
_cell.angle_gamma   90.00
#
_symmetry.space_group_name_H-M   'P 1'
#
loop_
_entity.id
_entity.type
_entity.pdbx_description
1 polymer ?
#
loop_
_entity_poly.entity_id
_entity_poly.type
_entity_poly.pdbx_seq_one_letter_code
_entity_poly.pdbx_strand_id
1 'polypeptide(L)'
;MNWTEISLFKGIDLNDSFVLGWSLVPGRLAFELEASIWPESDYYIAAKPNEYTCYRKATLEFVGINEVHGLLPIESVCFAQDPDGSIDYGNIDVLVKQESTYQVFGDFGELEIIGGELRFAVHT
;
A
#
# COMPACT_ATOMS: atom_id res chain seq x y z
N MET A 1 14.17 6.86 5.42
CA MET A 1 13.90 7.06 3.99
C MET A 1 12.40 7.01 3.79
N ASN A 2 11.80 8.12 3.38
CA ASN A 2 10.37 8.18 3.07
C ASN A 2 10.09 7.42 1.76
N TRP A 3 8.88 6.86 1.59
CA TRP A 3 8.51 6.12 0.37
C TRP A 3 8.74 6.90 -0.92
N THR A 4 8.55 8.22 -0.91
CA THR A 4 8.82 9.12 -2.05
C THR A 4 10.27 9.08 -2.54
N GLU A 5 11.20 8.64 -1.68
CA GLU A 5 12.62 8.52 -1.98
C GLU A 5 13.03 7.08 -2.37
N ILE A 6 12.13 6.11 -2.23
CA ILE A 6 12.40 4.70 -2.53
C ILE A 6 12.10 4.45 -4.00
N SER A 7 13.11 4.02 -4.77
CA SER A 7 12.98 3.78 -6.22
C SER A 7 11.90 2.75 -6.60
N LEU A 8 11.53 1.86 -5.67
CA LEU A 8 10.43 0.92 -5.80
C LEU A 8 9.08 1.61 -6.08
N PHE A 9 8.87 2.81 -5.55
CA PHE A 9 7.65 3.60 -5.72
C PHE A 9 7.80 4.71 -6.77
N LYS A 10 8.76 4.59 -7.69
CA LYS A 10 8.91 5.58 -8.76
C LYS A 10 7.63 5.66 -9.60
N GLY A 11 7.02 6.85 -9.61
CA GLY A 11 5.74 7.10 -10.29
C GLY A 11 4.55 6.41 -9.63
N ILE A 12 4.64 6.08 -8.34
CA ILE A 12 3.52 5.56 -7.53
C ILE A 12 3.25 6.58 -6.43
N ASP A 13 2.01 7.02 -6.27
CA ASP A 13 1.60 7.89 -5.17
C ASP A 13 0.81 7.09 -4.13
N LEU A 14 1.43 6.78 -2.99
CA LEU A 14 0.78 6.01 -1.93
C LEU A 14 -0.35 6.79 -1.22
N ASN A 15 -0.29 8.12 -1.23
CA ASN A 15 -1.32 8.97 -0.60
C ASN A 15 -2.57 9.08 -1.46
N ASP A 16 -2.47 8.76 -2.76
CA ASP A 16 -3.59 8.67 -3.70
C ASP A 16 -3.89 7.20 -4.11
N SER A 17 -3.27 6.23 -3.44
CA SER A 17 -3.52 4.78 -3.66
C SER A 17 -4.44 4.23 -2.59
N PHE A 18 -5.46 3.46 -2.99
CA PHE A 18 -6.50 2.96 -2.08
C PHE A 18 -6.15 1.58 -1.53
N VAL A 19 -6.34 1.37 -0.23
CA VAL A 19 -6.15 0.08 0.44
C VAL A 19 -7.42 -0.74 0.31
N LEU A 20 -7.34 -1.85 -0.40
CA LEU A 20 -8.47 -2.75 -0.64
C LEU A 20 -8.61 -3.84 0.43
N GLY A 21 -7.55 -4.04 1.21
CA GLY A 21 -7.49 -4.96 2.33
C GLY A 21 -6.06 -5.32 2.68
N TRP A 22 -5.90 -6.11 3.73
CA TRP A 22 -4.60 -6.63 4.16
C TRP A 22 -4.72 -8.03 4.76
N SER A 23 -3.59 -8.72 4.77
CA SER A 23 -3.45 -10.00 5.46
C SER A 23 -2.12 -10.08 6.20
N LEU A 24 -2.17 -10.57 7.43
CA LEU A 24 -1.01 -10.88 8.24
C LEU A 24 -0.95 -12.39 8.43
N VAL A 25 0.10 -13.00 7.92
CA VAL A 25 0.45 -14.41 8.15
C VAL A 25 1.86 -14.47 8.75
N PRO A 26 2.29 -15.62 9.32
CA PRO A 26 3.63 -15.72 9.90
C PRO A 26 4.71 -15.29 8.90
N GLY A 27 5.48 -14.26 9.24
CA GLY A 27 6.58 -13.75 8.42
C GLY A 27 6.18 -12.90 7.21
N ARG A 28 4.89 -12.56 7.01
CA ARG A 28 4.45 -11.73 5.88
C ARG A 28 3.23 -10.87 6.20
N LEU A 29 3.36 -9.57 5.95
CA LEU A 29 2.25 -8.62 5.89
C LEU A 29 2.07 -8.18 4.44
N ALA A 30 0.86 -8.29 3.90
CA ALA A 30 0.54 -7.88 2.55
C ALA A 30 -0.68 -6.93 2.55
N PHE A 31 -0.57 -5.83 1.82
CA PHE A 31 -1.66 -4.92 1.50
C PHE A 31 -2.03 -5.09 0.03
N GLU A 32 -3.31 -5.28 -0.22
CA GLU A 32 -3.87 -5.20 -1.57
C GLU A 32 -4.26 -3.76 -1.84
N LEU A 33 -3.80 -3.20 -2.95
CA LEU A 33 -3.94 -1.80 -3.29
C LEU A 33 -4.60 -1.63 -4.65
N GLU A 34 -5.31 -0.52 -4.80
CA GLU A 34 -5.47 0.13 -6.08
C GLU A 34 -4.48 1.31 -6.15
N ALA A 35 -3.36 1.10 -6.83
CA ALA A 35 -2.26 2.02 -6.89
C ALA A 35 -2.52 3.17 -7.89
N SER A 36 -2.25 4.40 -7.44
CA SER A 36 -2.19 5.62 -8.26
C SER A 36 -0.85 5.68 -9.00
N ILE A 37 -0.88 5.41 -10.31
CA ILE A 37 0.31 5.33 -11.16
C ILE A 37 0.44 6.57 -12.03
N TRP A 38 1.63 7.17 -12.04
CA TRP A 38 2.00 8.39 -12.73
C TRP A 38 3.02 8.13 -13.85
N PRO A 39 3.18 9.05 -14.83
CA PRO A 39 3.97 8.84 -16.05
C PRO A 39 5.44 8.42 -15.85
N GLU A 40 6.02 8.65 -14.67
CA GLU A 40 7.38 8.22 -14.33
C GLU A 40 7.53 6.72 -14.08
N SER A 41 6.40 6.01 -13.89
CA SER A 41 6.35 4.57 -13.70
C SER A 41 6.30 3.82 -15.03
N ASP A 42 7.04 2.73 -15.13
CA ASP A 42 7.00 1.85 -16.32
C ASP A 42 5.64 1.15 -16.50
N TYR A 43 4.81 1.14 -15.47
CA TYR A 43 3.46 0.57 -15.50
C TYR A 43 2.38 1.58 -15.92
N TYR A 44 2.76 2.83 -16.16
CA TYR A 44 1.82 3.87 -16.55
C TYR A 44 1.25 3.61 -17.94
N ILE A 45 -0.07 3.77 -18.05
CA ILE A 45 -0.72 4.07 -19.33
C ILE A 45 -1.64 5.28 -19.13
N ALA A 46 -2.11 5.88 -20.24
CA ALA A 46 -3.07 6.97 -20.16
C ALA A 46 -4.30 6.57 -19.31
N ALA A 47 -4.69 7.45 -18.38
CA ALA A 47 -5.87 7.30 -17.54
C ALA A 47 -7.13 7.07 -18.40
N LYS A 48 -8.09 6.28 -17.89
CA LYS A 48 -9.37 6.13 -18.59
C LYS A 48 -10.16 7.45 -18.52
N PRO A 49 -11.16 7.65 -19.40
CA PRO A 49 -12.08 8.76 -19.26
C PRO A 49 -12.70 8.80 -17.85
N ASN A 50 -12.62 9.96 -17.21
CA ASN A 50 -13.10 10.22 -15.84
C ASN A 50 -12.25 9.63 -14.70
N GLU A 51 -11.10 9.02 -14.97
CA GLU A 51 -10.10 8.71 -13.95
C GLU A 51 -9.13 9.89 -13.81
N TYR A 52 -8.70 10.18 -12.58
CA TYR A 52 -7.71 11.23 -12.32
C TYR A 52 -6.32 10.83 -12.84
N THR A 53 -5.97 9.55 -12.71
CA THR A 53 -4.71 8.98 -13.18
C THR A 53 -4.87 7.48 -13.55
N CYS A 54 -3.77 6.79 -13.79
CA CYS A 54 -3.76 5.36 -14.10
C CYS A 54 -3.87 4.53 -12.81
N TYR A 55 -5.08 4.08 -12.47
CA TYR A 55 -5.27 3.18 -11.33
C TYR A 55 -5.05 1.71 -11.71
N ARG A 56 -4.28 0.96 -10.91
CA ARG A 56 -4.02 -0.47 -11.12
C ARG A 56 -4.03 -1.26 -9.81
N LYS A 57 -4.51 -2.49 -9.87
CA LYS A 57 -4.34 -3.41 -8.73
C LYS A 57 -2.86 -3.68 -8.50
N ALA A 58 -2.45 -3.63 -7.24
CA ALA A 58 -1.08 -3.86 -6.84
C ALA A 58 -1.05 -4.53 -5.45
N THR A 59 0.09 -5.13 -5.12
CA THR A 59 0.33 -5.64 -3.78
C THR A 59 1.60 -5.00 -3.21
N LEU A 60 1.49 -4.48 -1.99
CA LEU A 60 2.61 -4.00 -1.17
C LEU A 60 2.88 -5.01 -0.06
N GLU A 61 4.11 -5.46 0.08
CA GLU A 61 4.44 -6.56 0.98
C GLU A 61 5.68 -6.30 1.83
N PHE A 62 5.62 -6.81 3.05
CA PHE A 62 6.75 -6.94 3.95
C PHE A 62 6.98 -8.44 4.18
N VAL A 63 8.09 -8.97 3.66
CA VAL A 63 8.38 -10.41 3.65
C VAL A 63 9.59 -10.73 4.51
N GLY A 64 9.53 -11.79 5.31
CA GLY A 64 10.57 -12.13 6.28
C GLY A 64 10.54 -11.21 7.51
N ILE A 65 9.35 -10.72 7.87
CA ILE A 65 9.13 -9.89 9.06
C ILE A 65 9.24 -10.74 10.33
N ASN A 66 9.78 -10.14 11.40
CA ASN A 66 9.87 -10.76 12.71
C ASN A 66 8.62 -10.45 13.54
N GLU A 67 8.24 -9.17 13.58
CA GLU A 67 7.13 -8.67 14.39
C GLU A 67 6.40 -7.54 13.65
N VAL A 68 5.11 -7.40 13.96
CA VAL A 68 4.26 -6.28 13.53
C VAL A 68 3.46 -5.83 14.74
N HIS A 69 3.57 -4.55 15.07
CA HIS A 69 2.80 -3.91 16.13
C HIS A 69 1.82 -2.90 15.52
N GLY A 70 0.68 -2.66 16.19
CA GLY A 70 -0.26 -1.58 15.84
C GLY A 70 -1.20 -1.83 14.67
N LEU A 71 -1.10 -2.98 13.97
CA LEU A 71 -2.05 -3.36 12.92
C LEU A 71 -3.43 -3.68 13.53
N LEU A 72 -4.47 -3.04 13.01
CA LEU A 72 -5.85 -3.29 13.44
C LEU A 72 -6.43 -4.54 12.73
N PRO A 73 -7.28 -5.33 13.42
CA PRO A 73 -8.09 -6.35 12.77
C PRO A 73 -8.96 -5.73 11.68
N ILE A 74 -9.01 -6.34 10.49
CA ILE A 74 -9.71 -5.77 9.33
C ILE A 74 -11.21 -5.55 9.59
N GLU A 75 -11.81 -6.42 10.41
CA GLU A 75 -13.20 -6.32 10.85
C GLU A 75 -13.49 -5.13 11.78
N SER A 76 -12.45 -4.49 12.34
CA SER A 76 -12.58 -3.34 13.24
C SER A 76 -12.38 -2.00 12.54
N VAL A 77 -11.98 -1.99 11.27
CA VAL A 77 -11.70 -0.79 10.48
C VAL A 77 -12.90 -0.49 9.58
N CYS A 78 -13.34 0.77 9.59
CA CYS A 78 -14.38 1.23 8.69
C CYS A 78 -13.88 1.23 7.24
N PHE A 79 -14.77 0.94 6.30
CA PHE A 79 -14.48 1.04 4.87
C PHE A 79 -15.58 1.80 4.14
N ALA A 80 -15.21 2.39 3.01
CA ALA A 80 -16.15 2.81 1.99
C ALA A 80 -16.31 1.71 0.94
N GLN A 81 -17.47 1.67 0.29
CA GLN A 81 -17.71 0.80 -0.85
C GLN A 81 -18.06 1.64 -2.06
N ASP A 82 -17.30 1.48 -3.14
CA ASP A 82 -17.50 2.19 -4.39
C ASP A 82 -18.70 1.63 -5.18
N PRO A 83 -19.24 2.38 -6.14
CA PRO A 83 -20.35 1.93 -6.97
C PRO A 83 -20.10 0.63 -7.75
N ASP A 84 -18.85 0.29 -8.03
CA ASP A 84 -18.45 -0.97 -8.70
C ASP A 84 -18.27 -2.14 -7.72
N GLY A 85 -18.38 -1.87 -6.41
CA GLY A 85 -18.28 -2.83 -5.33
C GLY A 85 -16.88 -2.95 -4.72
N SER A 86 -15.87 -2.20 -5.17
CA SER A 86 -14.56 -2.19 -4.49
C SER A 86 -14.68 -1.66 -3.07
N ILE A 87 -13.89 -2.24 -2.19
CA ILE A 87 -13.76 -1.80 -0.80
C ILE A 87 -12.56 -0.88 -0.72
N ASP A 88 -12.72 0.22 0.00
CA ASP A 88 -11.68 1.21 0.27
C ASP A 88 -11.54 1.40 1.79
N TYR A 89 -10.38 1.03 2.32
CA TYR A 89 -9.98 1.22 3.71
C TYR A 89 -9.07 2.45 3.87
N GLY A 90 -9.17 3.43 2.97
CA GLY A 90 -8.35 4.63 2.97
C GLY A 90 -7.01 4.40 2.26
N ASN A 91 -5.99 5.17 2.66
CA ASN A 91 -4.71 5.21 1.98
C ASN A 91 -3.55 4.78 2.89
N ILE A 92 -2.35 4.67 2.31
CA ILE A 92 -1.12 4.61 3.09
C ILE A 92 -0.59 6.05 3.17
N ASP A 93 -0.86 6.70 4.30
CA ASP A 93 -0.48 8.09 4.56
C ASP A 93 1.02 8.23 4.73
N VAL A 94 1.63 7.30 5.46
CA VAL A 94 3.07 7.30 5.74
C VAL A 94 3.65 5.91 5.52
N LEU A 95 4.80 5.87 4.87
CA LEU A 95 5.70 4.73 4.87
C LEU A 95 7.12 5.26 4.96
N VAL A 96 7.80 4.92 6.05
CA VAL A 96 9.20 5.28 6.28
C VAL A 96 10.00 4.01 6.54
N LYS A 97 10.99 3.77 5.71
CA LYS A 97 12.00 2.73 5.91
C LYS A 97 13.15 3.25 6.78
N GLN A 98 13.45 2.53 7.84
CA GLN A 98 14.65 2.69 8.68
C GLN A 98 15.58 1.48 8.45
N GLU A 99 16.66 1.34 9.24
CA GLU A 99 17.66 0.28 9.01
C GLU A 99 17.09 -1.14 9.11
N SER A 100 16.26 -1.38 10.13
CA SER A 100 15.67 -2.70 10.40
C SER A 100 14.17 -2.65 10.69
N THR A 101 13.54 -1.49 10.50
CA THR A 101 12.12 -1.30 10.79
C THR A 101 11.45 -0.50 9.68
N TYR A 102 10.13 -0.66 9.58
CA TYR A 102 9.26 0.18 8.77
C TYR A 102 8.20 0.79 9.68
N GLN A 103 7.99 2.09 9.51
CA GLN A 103 6.87 2.81 10.11
C GLN A 103 5.83 3.02 9.03
N VAL A 104 4.62 2.51 9.23
CA VAL A 104 3.53 2.59 8.24
C VAL A 104 2.29 3.13 8.93
N PHE A 105 1.64 4.12 8.36
CA PHE A 105 0.44 4.73 8.93
C PHE A 105 -0.66 4.83 7.87
N GLY A 106 -1.89 4.58 8.30
CA GLY A 106 -3.13 4.77 7.57
C GLY A 106 -4.30 4.38 8.47
N ASP A 107 -5.51 4.28 7.91
CA ASP A 107 -6.71 3.93 8.68
C ASP A 107 -6.67 2.49 9.25
N PHE A 108 -5.82 1.63 8.68
CA PHE A 108 -5.53 0.28 9.18
C PHE A 108 -4.64 0.26 10.44
N GLY A 109 -4.15 1.40 10.90
CA GLY A 109 -3.39 1.58 12.14
C GLY A 109 -2.05 2.28 11.97
N GLU A 110 -1.38 2.49 13.10
CA GLU A 110 0.00 2.99 13.18
C GLU A 110 0.94 1.83 13.45
N LEU A 111 1.62 1.37 12.40
CA LEU A 111 2.38 0.14 12.41
C LEU A 111 3.87 0.38 12.60
N GLU A 112 4.44 -0.42 13.49
CA GLU A 112 5.87 -0.70 13.52
C GLU A 112 6.10 -2.13 13.05
N ILE A 113 6.81 -2.28 11.93
CA ILE A 113 7.15 -3.57 11.33
C ILE A 113 8.65 -3.80 11.52
N ILE A 114 9.03 -4.90 12.17
CA ILE A 114 10.43 -5.20 12.50
C ILE A 114 10.95 -6.28 11.56
N GLY A 115 12.07 -5.99 10.89
CA GLY A 115 12.74 -6.86 9.95
C GLY A 115 12.08 -6.92 8.57
N GLY A 116 12.53 -7.87 7.76
CA GLY A 116 11.98 -8.15 6.44
C GLY A 116 12.36 -7.17 5.33
N GLU A 117 11.88 -7.52 4.14
CA GLU A 117 12.10 -6.80 2.89
C GLU A 117 10.79 -6.23 2.37
N LEU A 118 10.86 -4.99 1.89
CA LEU A 118 9.77 -4.33 1.19
C LEU A 118 9.70 -4.80 -0.26
N ARG A 119 8.51 -5.21 -0.72
CA ARG A 119 8.23 -5.57 -2.10
C ARG A 119 6.96 -4.87 -2.58
N PHE A 120 6.94 -4.53 -3.85
CA PHE A 120 5.77 -3.91 -4.49
C PHE A 120 5.63 -4.50 -5.89
N ALA A 121 4.42 -4.93 -6.23
CA ALA A 121 4.11 -5.52 -7.52
C ALA A 121 2.81 -4.92 -8.06
N VAL A 122 2.85 -4.41 -9.29
CA VAL A 122 1.66 -3.98 -10.03
C VAL A 122 1.16 -5.16 -10.85
N HIS A 123 -0.14 -5.43 -10.77
CA HIS A 123 -0.79 -6.52 -11.51
C HIS A 123 -1.42 -5.95 -12.78
N THR A 124 -1.01 -6.48 -13.93
CA THR A 124 -1.43 -6.05 -15.27
C THR A 124 -2.19 -7.12 -16.00
#